data_AF-A0A5E4BAW2-F1
#
_entry.id   AF-A0A5E4BAW2-F1
#
_cell.length_a   1.000
_cell.length_b   1.000
_cell.length_c   1.000
_cell.angle_alpha   90.00
_cell.angle_beta   90.00
_cell.angle_gamma   90.00
#
_symmetry.space_group_name_H-M   'P 1'
#
loop_
_entity.id
_entity.type
_entity.pdbx_description
1 polymer ?
#
loop_
_entity_poly.entity_id
_entity_poly.type
_entity_poly.pdbx_seq_one_letter_code
_entity_poly.pdbx_strand_id
1 'polypeptide(L)'
;MLLKKKQARCQGVVCAMKEAFGFIERGDVVKEIFFHYSEFKGDLETLQPGDDVEFTIKDRNGKEVATDVRLLPQGTVIFEDISIEHFEGTVTKVIPKVPSKNQNDPLPGRIKVDFVIPKELPFGDKDTKSKVTLLEGDHVRFNISTDRRDKLERATNIEVLSNTFQFTNEAREMGVIAAMRDGFGFIKCVDRDARMFFHFSEILDGNQLHIADEVEFTVVPDMLSAQRNHAIRIKKLPKGTVSFHSHSDHRFLGTVEKEATFSNPKTTSPNKGKEKEAEDGIIAYDDCGVKLTIAFQAKDVEGSTSPQIGDKVEFSISDKQRPGQQIATCVRLLGRNSNKRLLGYVATLKDNFGFIETANHDKEIFFHYSEFSGDVDSLELGDMVEYSLSKGKGNKVSAEKVNKTHSVNGITEEADPTIYSGKVIRPLRGVDPTQIEYQGMIEIVDEGDMKGEVYPFGIVGMANKGDCLQKGESVKFQLCVLGQNAQTMAYNITPLRRATVECVKDQFGFINYEVGDSKKLFFHVKEVQDGIELQAGDEVEFSVILNQRTGVCSACNVWRVW
;
A
#
# COMPACT_ATOMS: atom_id res chain seq x y z
N MET A 1 83.35 44.19 31.13
CA MET A 1 82.00 43.62 31.03
C MET A 1 82.06 42.38 30.14
N LEU A 2 81.98 41.17 30.70
CA LEU A 2 81.85 39.95 29.90
C LEU A 2 80.42 39.88 29.36
N LEU A 3 80.25 39.91 28.03
CA LEU A 3 78.98 39.56 27.38
C LEU A 3 78.67 38.09 27.74
N LYS A 4 77.70 37.87 28.64
CA LYS A 4 77.11 36.53 28.85
C LYS A 4 76.52 36.08 27.51
N LYS A 5 77.11 35.04 26.92
CA LYS A 5 76.59 34.33 25.75
C LYS A 5 75.12 34.00 26.04
N LYS A 6 74.18 34.60 25.29
CA LYS A 6 72.74 34.30 25.44
C LYS A 6 72.58 32.78 25.28
N GLN A 7 72.10 32.12 26.34
CA GLN A 7 71.78 30.70 26.28
C GLN A 7 70.68 30.53 25.24
N ALA A 8 70.86 29.61 24.29
CA ALA A 8 69.86 29.35 23.27
C ALA A 8 68.58 28.86 23.97
N ARG A 9 67.48 29.58 23.73
CA ARG A 9 66.17 29.21 24.25
C ARG A 9 65.50 28.29 23.24
N CYS A 10 64.95 27.20 23.73
CA CYS A 10 64.12 26.29 22.98
C CYS A 10 62.65 26.68 23.22
N GLN A 11 61.80 26.30 22.28
CA GLN A 11 60.36 26.45 22.38
C GLN A 11 59.73 25.06 22.48
N GLY A 12 58.53 24.97 23.04
CA GLY A 12 57.78 23.73 23.15
C GLY A 12 56.39 23.98 23.69
N VAL A 13 55.62 22.90 23.84
CA VAL A 13 54.25 22.95 24.36
C VAL A 13 54.17 22.08 25.60
N VAL A 14 53.55 22.56 26.66
CA VAL A 14 53.34 21.75 27.87
C VAL A 14 52.41 20.59 27.53
N CYS A 15 52.90 19.35 27.57
CA CYS A 15 52.11 18.18 27.20
C CYS A 15 51.49 17.48 28.43
N ALA A 16 52.13 17.58 29.60
CA ALA A 16 51.63 16.96 30.82
C ALA A 16 52.03 17.74 32.08
N MET A 17 51.12 17.78 33.05
CA MET A 17 51.30 18.39 34.37
C MET A 17 51.01 17.35 35.45
N LYS A 18 51.84 17.27 36.50
CA LYS A 18 51.72 16.36 37.64
C LYS A 18 51.76 17.15 38.95
N GLU A 19 51.97 16.52 40.11
CA GLU A 19 51.84 17.22 41.40
C GLU A 19 52.89 18.33 41.63
N ALA A 20 54.13 18.17 41.13
CA ALA A 20 55.22 19.14 41.37
C ALA A 20 56.09 19.43 40.13
N PHE A 21 55.74 18.84 38.98
CA PHE A 21 56.54 18.90 37.77
C PHE A 21 55.66 18.69 36.54
N GLY A 22 56.21 18.97 35.37
CA GLY A 22 55.56 18.71 34.09
C GLY A 22 56.53 18.27 33.01
N PHE A 23 55.98 18.02 31.83
CA PHE A 23 56.71 17.68 30.61
C PHE A 23 56.34 18.68 29.52
N ILE A 24 57.35 19.07 28.75
CA ILE A 24 57.22 19.95 27.59
C ILE A 24 57.59 19.13 26.36
N GLU A 25 56.71 19.06 25.37
CA GLU A 25 57.05 18.56 24.06
C GLU A 25 57.94 19.58 23.35
N ARG A 26 59.13 19.16 22.94
CA ARG A 26 60.14 20.04 22.36
C ARG A 26 59.80 20.42 20.92
N GLY A 27 59.97 21.70 20.59
CA GLY A 27 59.81 22.23 19.24
C GLY A 27 60.99 21.98 18.31
N ASP A 28 62.16 21.61 18.85
CA ASP A 28 63.38 21.36 18.09
C ASP A 28 63.63 19.87 17.76
N VAL A 29 63.09 18.96 18.57
CA VAL A 29 63.24 17.50 18.39
C VAL A 29 61.99 16.77 18.89
N VAL A 30 61.68 15.60 18.32
CA VAL A 30 60.52 14.77 18.72
C VAL A 30 60.81 14.04 20.05
N LYS A 31 60.89 14.81 21.15
CA LYS A 31 61.10 14.33 22.52
C LYS A 31 60.43 15.24 23.53
N GLU A 32 60.02 14.67 24.65
CA GLU A 32 59.58 15.43 25.82
C GLU A 32 60.79 15.80 26.70
N ILE A 33 60.69 16.93 27.38
CA ILE A 33 61.65 17.37 28.38
C ILE A 33 60.96 17.65 29.70
N PHE A 34 61.56 17.16 30.79
CA PHE A 34 61.06 17.36 32.14
C PHE A 34 61.35 18.78 32.64
N PHE A 35 60.41 19.39 33.37
CA PHE A 35 60.66 20.59 34.16
C PHE A 35 60.00 20.50 35.54
N HIS A 36 60.65 21.08 36.55
CA HIS A 36 60.07 21.23 37.89
C HIS A 36 59.32 22.57 37.98
N TYR A 37 58.24 22.66 38.77
CA TYR A 37 57.43 23.89 38.86
C TYR A 37 58.21 25.12 39.32
N SER A 38 59.26 24.94 40.11
CA SER A 38 60.18 26.04 40.49
C SER A 38 60.93 26.68 39.31
N GLU A 39 61.03 25.99 38.18
CA GLU A 39 61.67 26.48 36.96
C GLU A 39 60.75 27.38 36.13
N PHE A 40 59.44 27.35 36.38
CA PHE A 40 58.48 28.22 35.74
C PHE A 40 58.56 29.66 36.28
N LYS A 41 58.63 30.63 35.39
CA LYS A 41 58.73 32.07 35.68
C LYS A 41 57.42 32.75 35.35
N GLY A 42 56.39 32.37 36.10
CA GLY A 42 55.03 32.90 36.00
C GLY A 42 54.17 32.38 37.15
N ASP A 43 52.88 32.68 37.09
CA ASP A 43 51.91 32.14 38.03
C ASP A 43 51.52 30.71 37.62
N LEU A 44 51.86 29.72 38.46
CA LEU A 44 51.66 28.31 38.14
C LEU A 44 50.18 27.97 37.91
N GLU A 45 49.25 28.71 38.52
CA GLU A 45 47.80 28.52 38.31
C GLU A 45 47.37 28.82 36.87
N THR A 46 48.18 29.59 36.14
CA THR A 46 47.94 29.95 34.73
C THR A 46 48.51 28.95 33.74
N LEU A 47 49.39 28.03 34.18
CA LEU A 47 50.07 27.09 33.29
C LEU A 47 49.25 25.80 33.13
N GLN A 48 48.85 25.49 31.90
CA GLN A 48 48.01 24.35 31.56
C GLN A 48 48.62 23.52 30.43
N PRO A 49 48.27 22.21 30.32
CA PRO A 49 48.60 21.43 29.14
C PRO A 49 48.03 22.09 27.86
N GLY A 50 48.88 22.21 26.84
CA GLY A 50 48.59 22.93 25.60
C GLY A 50 49.19 24.34 25.54
N ASP A 51 49.78 24.84 26.62
CA ASP A 51 50.42 26.16 26.61
C ASP A 51 51.78 26.14 25.90
N ASP A 52 51.97 27.14 25.05
CA ASP A 52 53.24 27.41 24.38
C ASP A 52 54.22 28.02 25.38
N VAL A 53 55.43 27.48 25.43
CA VAL A 53 56.48 27.92 26.36
C VAL A 53 57.83 28.03 25.68
N GLU A 54 58.65 28.96 26.19
CA GLU A 54 60.10 28.97 25.93
C GLU A 54 60.87 28.59 27.18
N PHE A 55 61.98 27.88 27.02
CA PHE A 55 62.80 27.39 28.11
C PHE A 55 64.27 27.24 27.69
N THR A 56 65.14 27.01 28.65
CA THR A 56 66.56 26.70 28.41
C THR A 56 66.86 25.28 28.85
N ILE A 57 67.57 24.51 28.02
CA ILE A 57 67.98 23.14 28.33
C ILE A 57 69.24 23.18 29.20
N LYS A 58 69.23 22.41 30.30
CA LYS A 58 70.41 22.16 31.13
C LYS A 58 70.52 20.67 31.44
N ASP A 59 71.75 20.16 31.49
CA ASP A 59 72.02 18.83 32.02
C ASP A 59 71.96 18.84 33.56
N ARG A 60 71.21 17.91 34.14
CA ARG A 60 71.24 17.60 35.57
C ARG A 60 71.36 16.09 35.73
N ASN A 61 72.48 15.63 36.28
CA ASN A 61 72.78 14.21 36.52
C ASN A 61 72.67 13.35 35.25
N GLY A 62 73.14 13.87 34.10
CA GLY A 62 73.11 13.15 32.82
C GLY A 62 71.74 13.11 32.15
N LYS A 63 70.80 13.97 32.58
CA LYS A 63 69.48 14.13 31.97
C LYS A 63 69.26 15.59 31.59
N GLU A 64 68.78 15.80 30.37
CA GLU A 64 68.33 17.11 29.92
C GLU A 64 67.03 17.49 30.65
N VAL A 65 67.01 18.68 31.27
CA VAL A 65 65.84 19.26 31.91
C VAL A 65 65.62 20.69 31.43
N ALA A 66 64.35 21.09 31.35
CA ALA A 66 63.96 22.44 31.01
C ALA A 66 64.04 23.34 32.26
N THR A 67 64.67 24.50 32.10
CA THR A 67 64.87 25.52 33.14
C THR A 67 64.48 26.89 32.60
N ASP A 68 64.14 27.83 33.49
CA ASP A 68 63.71 29.19 33.10
C ASP A 68 62.56 29.18 32.08
N VAL A 69 61.51 28.39 32.39
CA VAL A 69 60.33 28.19 31.56
C VAL A 69 59.42 29.42 31.65
N ARG A 70 58.94 29.92 30.51
CA ARG A 70 58.04 31.08 30.41
C ARG A 70 56.95 30.84 29.39
N LEU A 71 55.75 31.34 29.67
CA LEU A 71 54.63 31.33 28.73
C LEU A 71 54.95 32.18 27.50
N LEU A 72 54.54 31.67 26.35
CA LEU A 72 54.48 32.36 25.07
C LEU A 72 53.00 32.59 24.69
N PRO A 73 52.72 33.53 23.78
CA PRO A 73 51.40 33.65 23.18
C PRO A 73 51.01 32.32 22.50
N GLN A 74 49.75 31.91 22.65
CA GLN A 74 49.23 30.70 22.03
C GLN A 74 49.38 30.73 20.50
N GLY A 75 49.83 29.62 19.90
CA GLY A 75 50.08 29.49 18.46
C GLY A 75 51.48 29.93 18.01
N THR A 76 52.37 30.25 18.96
CA THR A 76 53.78 30.53 18.67
C THR A 76 54.52 29.26 18.29
N VAL A 77 54.22 28.12 18.93
CA VAL A 77 54.89 26.84 18.67
C VAL A 77 54.09 26.03 17.67
N ILE A 78 54.68 25.81 16.50
CA ILE A 78 54.09 25.02 15.41
C ILE A 78 54.99 23.81 15.17
N PHE A 79 54.49 22.62 15.50
CA PHE A 79 55.20 21.36 15.30
C PHE A 79 55.09 20.85 13.86
N GLU A 80 53.96 21.11 13.22
CA GLU A 80 53.62 20.52 11.93
C GLU A 80 53.13 21.57 10.92
N ASP A 81 53.52 21.39 9.67
CA ASP A 81 53.00 22.14 8.52
C ASP A 81 51.95 21.30 7.79
N ILE A 82 50.70 21.78 7.75
CA ILE A 82 49.62 21.12 7.01
C ILE A 82 49.51 21.74 5.62
N SER A 83 49.53 20.90 4.59
CA SER A 83 49.35 21.33 3.21
C SER A 83 48.00 22.02 3.00
N ILE A 84 47.98 23.08 2.19
CA ILE A 84 46.73 23.76 1.78
C ILE A 84 45.96 22.88 0.78
N GLU A 85 46.70 22.16 -0.07
CA GLU A 85 46.13 21.24 -1.04
C GLU A 85 45.58 19.99 -0.35
N HIS A 86 44.50 19.47 -0.94
CA HIS A 86 43.93 18.18 -0.58
C HIS A 86 44.43 17.13 -1.56
N PHE A 87 44.77 15.97 -1.03
CA PHE A 87 45.19 14.81 -1.79
C PHE A 87 44.11 13.75 -1.70
N GLU A 88 44.04 12.91 -2.74
CA GLU A 88 43.17 11.75 -2.77
C GLU A 88 44.03 10.48 -2.80
N GLY A 89 43.60 9.46 -2.10
CA GLY A 89 44.35 8.21 -1.99
C GLY A 89 43.46 7.06 -1.54
N THR A 90 44.07 5.89 -1.40
CA THR A 90 43.41 4.65 -1.02
C THR A 90 43.95 4.14 0.32
N VAL A 91 43.06 3.82 1.26
CA VAL A 91 43.46 3.22 2.55
C VAL A 91 44.00 1.81 2.31
N THR A 92 45.26 1.58 2.63
CA THR A 92 45.92 0.26 2.54
C THR A 92 45.95 -0.48 3.87
N LYS A 93 45.85 0.24 4.99
CA LYS A 93 45.79 -0.35 6.32
C LYS A 93 44.98 0.52 7.28
N VAL A 94 43.99 -0.10 7.92
CA VAL A 94 43.14 0.55 8.93
C VAL A 94 43.76 0.50 10.32
N ILE A 95 43.31 1.41 11.20
CA ILE A 95 43.70 1.40 12.62
C ILE A 95 42.89 0.30 13.33
N PRO A 96 43.54 -0.65 14.03
CA PRO A 96 42.85 -1.67 14.80
C PRO A 96 42.00 -1.05 15.92
N LYS A 97 40.69 -1.34 15.97
CA LYS A 97 39.78 -0.87 17.03
C LYS A 97 40.14 -1.40 18.42
N VAL A 98 40.85 -2.53 18.50
CA VAL A 98 41.37 -3.10 19.75
C VAL A 98 42.89 -3.02 19.71
N PRO A 99 43.53 -2.17 20.54
CA PRO A 99 44.98 -2.10 20.58
C PRO A 99 45.54 -3.44 21.05
N SER A 100 46.35 -4.07 20.21
CA SER A 100 47.10 -5.26 20.59
C SER A 100 48.14 -4.87 21.65
N LYS A 101 48.40 -5.75 22.64
CA LYS A 101 49.44 -5.52 23.66
C LYS A 101 50.84 -5.26 23.09
N ASN A 102 51.05 -5.54 21.79
CA ASN A 102 52.33 -5.36 21.08
C ASN A 102 52.31 -4.19 20.07
N GLN A 103 51.29 -3.34 20.05
CA GLN A 103 51.18 -2.24 19.08
C GLN A 103 51.90 -0.99 19.60
N ASN A 104 53.17 -0.84 19.22
CA ASN A 104 54.01 0.32 19.57
C ASN A 104 54.06 1.41 18.49
N ASP A 105 53.40 1.22 17.35
CA ASP A 105 53.36 2.23 16.27
C ASP A 105 52.27 3.26 16.58
N PRO A 106 52.61 4.54 16.84
CA PRO A 106 51.65 5.59 17.13
C PRO A 106 50.80 6.00 15.92
N LEU A 107 51.23 5.65 14.70
CA LEU A 107 50.53 5.95 13.45
C LEU A 107 50.32 4.65 12.66
N PRO A 108 49.48 3.71 13.13
CA PRO A 108 49.41 2.35 12.58
C PRO A 108 48.66 2.24 11.25
N GLY A 109 47.87 3.25 10.87
CA GLY A 109 47.13 3.30 9.61
C GLY A 109 48.04 3.65 8.43
N ARG A 110 47.68 3.25 7.21
CA ARG A 110 48.41 3.57 5.97
C ARG A 110 47.44 3.98 4.86
N ILE A 111 47.79 5.04 4.14
CA ILE A 111 47.12 5.51 2.92
C ILE A 111 48.15 5.53 1.79
N LYS A 112 47.82 4.89 0.68
CA LYS A 112 48.58 4.99 -0.56
C LYS A 112 48.04 6.15 -1.38
N VAL A 113 48.94 7.02 -1.83
CA VAL A 113 48.64 8.14 -2.73
C VAL A 113 49.51 8.03 -3.98
N ASP A 114 48.86 8.11 -5.14
CA ASP A 114 49.52 8.02 -6.43
C ASP A 114 49.92 9.42 -6.91
N PHE A 115 51.12 9.85 -6.52
CA PHE A 115 51.81 10.96 -7.16
C PHE A 115 52.49 10.50 -8.47
N VAL A 116 53.43 11.30 -9.00
CA VAL A 116 54.39 10.84 -10.01
C VAL A 116 55.13 9.56 -9.55
N ILE A 117 55.36 9.45 -8.24
CA ILE A 117 55.87 8.25 -7.58
C ILE A 117 54.88 7.87 -6.47
N PRO A 118 54.30 6.65 -6.48
CA PRO A 118 53.40 6.22 -5.42
C PRO A 118 54.06 6.31 -4.05
N LYS A 119 53.35 6.89 -3.09
CA LYS A 119 53.82 7.10 -1.72
C LYS A 119 52.81 6.52 -0.74
N GLU A 120 53.31 5.93 0.34
CA GLU A 120 52.48 5.45 1.45
C GLU A 120 52.69 6.36 2.66
N LEU A 121 51.59 6.92 3.17
CA LEU A 121 51.58 7.86 4.28
C LEU A 121 50.95 7.21 5.52
N PRO A 122 51.59 7.30 6.69
CA PRO A 122 51.03 6.81 7.94
C PRO A 122 49.93 7.76 8.45
N PHE A 123 49.04 7.26 9.30
CA PHE A 123 48.07 8.07 10.05
C PHE A 123 47.67 7.40 11.37
N GLY A 124 47.22 8.21 12.33
CA GLY A 124 46.76 7.78 13.66
C GLY A 124 45.29 8.13 13.94
N ASP A 125 44.81 7.80 15.13
CA ASP A 125 43.38 7.94 15.50
C ASP A 125 42.89 9.40 15.48
N LYS A 126 43.81 10.37 15.63
CA LYS A 126 43.50 11.80 15.61
C LYS A 126 43.50 12.40 14.20
N ASP A 127 43.86 11.62 13.18
CA ASP A 127 43.96 12.09 11.81
C ASP A 127 42.67 12.02 11.00
N THR A 128 41.66 11.31 11.50
CA THR A 128 40.36 11.27 10.83
C THR A 128 39.52 12.47 11.23
N LYS A 129 38.98 13.16 10.22
CA LYS A 129 38.13 14.34 10.42
C LYS A 129 36.77 13.98 11.01
N SER A 130 36.27 12.78 10.71
CA SER A 130 35.05 12.20 11.29
C SER A 130 35.37 10.91 12.02
N LYS A 131 34.42 10.43 12.82
CA LYS A 131 34.49 9.16 13.56
C LYS A 131 33.91 7.98 12.74
N VAL A 132 33.74 8.16 11.44
CA VAL A 132 33.26 7.12 10.54
C VAL A 132 34.31 6.02 10.44
N THR A 133 33.87 4.76 10.42
CA THR A 133 34.79 3.63 10.26
C THR A 133 35.46 3.65 8.88
N LEU A 134 36.79 3.75 8.84
CA LEU A 134 37.62 3.49 7.66
C LEU A 134 37.80 1.98 7.43
N LEU A 135 37.83 1.56 6.17
CA LEU A 135 38.02 0.19 5.69
C LEU A 135 39.15 0.17 4.65
N GLU A 136 39.77 -1.00 4.48
CA GLU A 136 40.78 -1.19 3.46
C GLU A 136 40.16 -1.05 2.06
N GLY A 137 40.85 -0.33 1.17
CA GLY A 137 40.35 0.00 -0.16
C GLY A 137 39.57 1.31 -0.24
N ASP A 138 39.31 1.99 0.88
CA ASP A 138 38.57 3.25 0.84
C ASP A 138 39.29 4.32 0.04
N HIS A 139 38.54 5.04 -0.79
CA HIS A 139 38.99 6.31 -1.35
C HIS A 139 38.75 7.44 -0.36
N VAL A 140 39.82 8.14 -0.01
CA VAL A 140 39.82 9.19 1.00
C VAL A 140 40.43 10.47 0.44
N ARG A 141 39.96 11.60 0.95
CA ARG A 141 40.58 12.91 0.82
C ARG A 141 41.28 13.26 2.13
N PHE A 142 42.49 13.82 2.04
CA PHE A 142 43.29 14.17 3.22
C PHE A 142 44.26 15.32 2.91
N ASN A 143 44.87 15.91 3.93
CA ASN A 143 46.01 16.81 3.80
C ASN A 143 47.29 16.10 4.25
N ILE A 144 48.44 16.54 3.74
CA ILE A 144 49.73 16.06 4.22
C ILE A 144 50.18 16.99 5.34
N SER A 145 50.42 16.41 6.52
CA SER A 145 51.07 17.09 7.63
C SER A 145 52.55 16.70 7.65
N THR A 146 53.44 17.68 7.67
CA THR A 146 54.89 17.47 7.78
C THR A 146 55.39 17.98 9.13
N ASP A 147 55.90 17.08 9.97
CA ASP A 147 56.55 17.48 11.23
C ASP A 147 57.87 18.22 10.92
N ARG A 148 58.01 19.42 11.49
CA ARG A 148 59.14 20.31 11.21
C ARG A 148 60.47 19.77 11.76
N ARG A 149 60.42 18.87 12.74
CA ARG A 149 61.56 18.37 13.53
C ARG A 149 62.24 17.19 12.84
N ASP A 150 61.47 16.19 12.43
CA ASP A 150 61.99 14.96 11.81
C ASP A 150 61.66 14.82 10.31
N LYS A 151 60.87 15.77 9.77
CA LYS A 151 60.38 15.76 8.38
C LYS A 151 59.47 14.58 8.05
N LEU A 152 58.90 13.94 9.07
CA LEU A 152 57.92 12.88 8.87
C LEU A 152 56.64 13.47 8.26
N GLU A 153 56.23 12.90 7.13
CA GLU A 153 54.96 13.22 6.49
C GLU A 153 53.92 12.17 6.87
N ARG A 154 52.73 12.64 7.26
CA ARG A 154 51.57 11.80 7.59
C ARG A 154 50.30 12.34 6.94
N ALA A 155 49.33 11.47 6.73
CA ALA A 155 48.00 11.88 6.28
C ALA A 155 47.20 12.40 7.48
N THR A 156 46.55 13.55 7.33
CA THR A 156 45.68 14.16 8.35
C THR A 156 44.41 14.73 7.72
N ASN A 157 43.42 15.13 8.53
CA ASN A 157 42.09 15.56 8.08
C ASN A 157 41.43 14.56 7.11
N ILE A 158 41.60 13.27 7.38
CA ILE A 158 41.17 12.18 6.51
C ILE A 158 39.64 12.11 6.50
N GLU A 159 39.07 12.13 5.30
CA GLU A 159 37.63 12.09 5.04
C GLU A 159 37.34 11.07 3.94
N VAL A 160 36.37 10.18 4.15
CA VAL A 160 35.95 9.20 3.15
C VAL A 160 35.22 9.92 2.02
N LEU A 161 35.60 9.64 0.77
CA LEU A 161 34.92 10.19 -0.39
C LEU A 161 33.66 9.40 -0.73
N SER A 162 32.63 10.09 -1.19
CA SER A 162 31.33 9.49 -1.54
C SER A 162 31.39 8.48 -2.69
N ASN A 163 32.43 8.55 -3.54
CA ASN A 163 32.66 7.61 -4.63
C ASN A 163 33.42 6.35 -4.18
N THR A 164 33.83 6.23 -2.90
CA THR A 164 34.53 5.04 -2.37
C THR A 164 33.77 3.75 -2.71
N PHE A 165 32.44 3.78 -2.60
CA PHE A 165 31.56 2.64 -2.83
C PHE A 165 31.55 2.14 -4.29
N GLN A 166 32.08 2.92 -5.24
CA GLN A 166 32.21 2.52 -6.64
C GLN A 166 33.47 1.65 -6.88
N PHE A 167 34.44 1.73 -5.97
CA PHE A 167 35.74 1.05 -6.09
C PHE A 167 35.92 -0.07 -5.07
N THR A 168 35.11 -0.08 -4.01
CA THR A 168 35.08 -1.16 -3.02
C THR A 168 34.05 -2.22 -3.38
N ASN A 169 34.32 -3.49 -3.11
CA ASN A 169 33.33 -4.58 -3.15
C ASN A 169 32.44 -4.60 -1.88
N GLU A 170 32.19 -3.43 -1.29
CA GLU A 170 31.43 -3.28 -0.06
C GLU A 170 29.93 -3.57 -0.33
N ALA A 171 29.36 -4.53 0.41
CA ALA A 171 27.94 -4.85 0.31
C ALA A 171 27.12 -3.77 1.04
N ARG A 172 26.47 -2.91 0.26
CA ARG A 172 25.62 -1.83 0.75
C ARG A 172 24.18 -2.29 0.85
N GLU A 173 23.56 -2.07 1.99
CA GLU A 173 22.18 -2.38 2.27
C GLU A 173 21.34 -1.14 2.47
N MET A 174 20.05 -1.27 2.22
CA MET A 174 19.09 -0.19 2.34
C MET A 174 18.13 -0.42 3.50
N GLY A 175 17.60 0.68 4.03
CA GLY A 175 16.63 0.64 5.10
C GLY A 175 16.11 2.02 5.47
N VAL A 176 15.25 2.05 6.49
CA VAL A 176 14.65 3.29 7.00
C VAL A 176 14.93 3.43 8.49
N ILE A 177 15.21 4.66 8.94
CA ILE A 177 15.40 4.95 10.36
C ILE A 177 14.11 4.65 11.12
N ALA A 178 14.14 3.62 11.96
CA ALA A 178 12.99 3.13 12.73
C ALA A 178 12.90 3.79 14.12
N ALA A 179 14.04 4.11 14.73
CA ALA A 179 14.09 4.76 16.03
C ALA A 179 15.41 5.53 16.21
N MET A 180 15.33 6.66 16.92
CA MET A 180 16.48 7.47 17.32
C MET A 180 16.52 7.59 18.85
N ARG A 181 17.73 7.55 19.41
CA ARG A 181 18.05 7.72 20.83
C ARG A 181 19.28 8.62 20.96
N ASP A 182 19.70 8.90 22.19
CA ASP A 182 20.85 9.77 22.42
C ASP A 182 22.15 9.10 21.97
N GLY A 183 22.74 9.60 20.87
CA GLY A 183 23.99 9.11 20.28
C GLY A 183 23.87 7.88 19.36
N PHE A 184 22.70 7.24 19.26
CA PHE A 184 22.52 6.01 18.45
C PHE A 184 21.10 5.87 17.91
N GLY A 185 20.91 4.94 16.96
CA GLY A 185 19.62 4.65 16.37
C GLY A 185 19.47 3.20 15.91
N PHE A 186 18.28 2.91 15.36
CA PHE A 186 17.94 1.62 14.78
C PHE A 186 17.36 1.79 13.38
N ILE A 187 17.86 0.99 12.43
CA ILE A 187 17.41 0.94 11.04
C ILE A 187 16.54 -0.30 10.87
N LYS A 188 15.37 -0.13 10.24
CA LYS A 188 14.60 -1.24 9.71
C LYS A 188 15.16 -1.56 8.31
N CYS A 189 15.82 -2.69 8.18
CA CYS A 189 16.40 -3.16 6.92
C CYS A 189 15.32 -3.59 5.92
N VAL A 190 15.65 -3.50 4.64
CA VAL A 190 14.88 -4.14 3.58
C VAL A 190 15.06 -5.66 3.66
N ASP A 191 16.31 -6.14 3.67
CA ASP A 191 16.62 -7.56 3.52
C ASP A 191 16.73 -8.33 4.84
N ARG A 192 16.40 -7.71 5.99
CA ARG A 192 16.52 -8.35 7.32
C ARG A 192 15.32 -8.12 8.23
N ASP A 193 14.96 -9.16 8.97
CA ASP A 193 13.92 -9.13 10.01
C ASP A 193 14.34 -8.32 11.25
N ALA A 194 15.61 -8.42 11.64
CA ALA A 194 16.14 -7.74 12.80
C ALA A 194 16.44 -6.26 12.48
N ARG A 195 16.12 -5.37 13.42
CA ARG A 195 16.53 -3.95 13.33
C ARG A 195 18.03 -3.84 13.56
N MET A 196 18.69 -3.08 12.70
CA MET A 196 20.13 -2.86 12.77
C MET A 196 20.46 -1.65 13.63
N PHE A 197 21.27 -1.86 14.66
CA PHE A 197 21.81 -0.79 15.50
C PHE A 197 22.86 0.02 14.72
N PHE A 198 22.91 1.34 14.93
CA PHE A 198 24.00 2.19 14.46
C PHE A 198 24.30 3.31 15.45
N HIS A 199 25.53 3.81 15.44
CA HIS A 199 25.97 4.96 16.23
C HIS A 199 26.04 6.22 15.35
N PHE A 200 25.78 7.42 15.89
CA PHE A 200 25.78 8.65 15.10
C PHE A 200 27.16 9.02 14.51
N SER A 201 28.24 8.46 15.06
CA SER A 201 29.59 8.61 14.50
C SER A 201 29.75 8.02 13.10
N GLU A 202 28.88 7.10 12.72
CA GLU A 202 28.99 6.37 11.45
C GLU A 202 28.25 7.08 10.31
N ILE A 203 27.70 8.28 10.53
CA ILE A 203 27.02 9.07 9.49
C ILE A 203 28.07 9.79 8.63
N LEU A 204 28.10 9.49 7.33
CA LEU A 204 29.17 9.93 6.40
C LEU A 204 29.18 11.45 6.17
N ASP A 205 28.02 12.02 5.84
CA ASP A 205 27.95 13.41 5.35
C ASP A 205 27.66 14.43 6.47
N GLY A 206 27.70 14.01 7.74
CA GLY A 206 27.30 14.85 8.89
C GLY A 206 25.82 15.26 8.87
N ASN A 207 25.03 14.75 7.94
CA ASN A 207 23.61 15.05 7.80
C ASN A 207 22.83 14.58 9.03
N GLN A 208 21.96 15.45 9.55
CA GLN A 208 21.07 15.06 10.62
C GLN A 208 20.02 14.07 10.10
N LEU A 209 20.05 12.87 10.66
CA LEU A 209 19.08 11.82 10.38
C LEU A 209 17.84 11.99 11.28
N HIS A 210 16.68 11.74 10.70
CA HIS A 210 15.39 11.74 11.38
C HIS A 210 14.70 10.38 11.21
N ILE A 211 13.73 10.11 12.09
CA ILE A 211 12.87 8.93 11.93
C ILE A 211 12.18 8.99 10.56
N ALA A 212 12.07 7.83 9.91
CA ALA A 212 11.56 7.67 8.54
C ALA A 212 12.50 8.17 7.42
N ASP A 213 13.71 8.67 7.73
CA ASP A 213 14.70 8.91 6.69
C ASP A 213 15.18 7.58 6.09
N GLU A 214 15.35 7.59 4.78
CA GLU A 214 15.88 6.47 4.01
C GLU A 214 17.41 6.51 4.02
N VAL A 215 18.02 5.35 4.22
CA VAL A 215 19.46 5.24 4.38
C VAL A 215 20.04 4.04 3.66
N GLU A 216 21.29 4.20 3.25
CA GLU A 216 22.16 3.13 2.77
C GLU A 216 23.32 2.97 3.76
N PHE A 217 23.69 1.74 4.09
CA PHE A 217 24.69 1.44 5.11
C PHE A 217 25.38 0.11 4.82
N THR A 218 26.43 -0.17 5.57
CA THR A 218 27.13 -1.46 5.50
C THR A 218 26.97 -2.19 6.81
N VAL A 219 26.72 -3.49 6.76
CA VAL A 219 26.60 -4.30 7.98
C VAL A 219 27.88 -5.05 8.25
N VAL A 220 28.41 -4.84 9.46
CA VAL A 220 29.61 -5.51 9.94
C VAL A 220 29.35 -6.19 11.28
N PRO A 221 30.05 -7.30 11.59
CA PRO A 221 30.03 -7.90 12.91
C PRO A 221 30.57 -6.93 13.96
N ASP A 222 29.91 -6.86 15.11
CA ASP A 222 30.37 -6.13 16.27
C ASP A 222 31.63 -6.82 16.83
N MET A 223 32.74 -6.08 16.88
CA MET A 223 34.02 -6.62 17.35
C MET A 223 34.01 -6.98 18.85
N LEU A 224 33.11 -6.41 19.64
CA LEU A 224 32.93 -6.74 21.05
C LEU A 224 32.00 -7.95 21.26
N SER A 225 31.21 -8.30 20.25
CA SER A 225 30.27 -9.40 20.28
C SER A 225 30.10 -9.98 18.88
N ALA A 226 30.87 -11.02 18.54
CA ALA A 226 30.83 -11.66 17.23
C ALA A 226 29.45 -12.23 16.82
N GLN A 227 28.48 -12.26 17.73
CA GLN A 227 27.09 -12.64 17.46
C GLN A 227 26.15 -11.46 17.16
N ARG A 228 26.61 -10.21 17.31
CA ARG A 228 25.83 -9.01 16.99
C ARG A 228 26.41 -8.36 15.76
N ASN A 229 25.52 -7.85 14.91
CA ASN A 229 25.91 -7.02 13.77
C ASN A 229 25.45 -5.58 14.03
N HIS A 230 26.17 -4.62 13.48
CA HIS A 230 25.74 -3.21 13.46
C HIS A 230 25.90 -2.61 12.06
N ALA A 231 25.23 -1.49 11.83
CA ALA A 231 25.36 -0.70 10.62
C ALA A 231 26.42 0.39 10.81
N ILE A 232 27.32 0.49 9.83
CA ILE A 232 28.34 1.53 9.71
C ILE A 232 28.15 2.32 8.41
N ARG A 233 28.83 3.46 8.27
CA ARG A 233 28.86 4.25 7.02
C ARG A 233 27.46 4.59 6.49
N ILE A 234 26.64 5.16 7.37
CA ILE A 234 25.25 5.50 7.10
C ILE A 234 25.23 6.72 6.19
N LYS A 235 24.67 6.55 5.01
CA LYS A 235 24.43 7.59 4.02
C LYS A 235 22.93 7.84 3.93
N LYS A 236 22.52 9.10 4.01
CA LYS A 236 21.12 9.47 3.79
C LYS A 236 20.79 9.38 2.30
N LEU A 237 19.66 8.76 1.99
CA LEU A 237 19.12 8.66 0.63
C LEU A 237 17.98 9.66 0.41
N PRO A 238 17.73 10.08 -0.84
CA PRO A 238 16.51 10.77 -1.22
C PRO A 238 15.27 9.95 -0.85
N LYS A 239 14.16 10.63 -0.53
CA LYS A 239 12.89 9.94 -0.25
C LYS A 239 12.38 9.19 -1.50
N GLY A 240 11.87 7.97 -1.31
CA GLY A 240 11.37 7.09 -2.36
C GLY A 240 12.42 6.15 -2.97
N THR A 241 13.66 6.16 -2.48
CA THR A 241 14.74 5.27 -2.95
C THR A 241 14.61 3.86 -2.38
N VAL A 242 14.25 3.75 -1.09
CA VAL A 242 14.18 2.49 -0.36
C VAL A 242 12.81 1.86 -0.50
N SER A 243 12.75 0.74 -1.21
CA SER A 243 11.58 -0.14 -1.24
C SER A 243 11.81 -1.33 -0.32
N PHE A 244 10.88 -1.60 0.61
CA PHE A 244 10.88 -2.80 1.46
C PHE A 244 10.48 -4.09 0.72
N HIS A 245 10.24 -3.96 -0.56
CA HIS A 245 9.84 -5.03 -1.45
C HIS A 245 10.83 -4.98 -2.60
N SER A 246 11.74 -5.96 -2.67
CA SER A 246 12.54 -6.20 -3.86
C SER A 246 11.59 -6.69 -4.95
N HIS A 247 10.93 -5.75 -5.62
CA HIS A 247 10.16 -6.06 -6.81
C HIS A 247 11.19 -6.40 -7.88
N SER A 248 11.04 -7.56 -8.51
CA SER A 248 11.47 -7.63 -9.89
C SER A 248 10.71 -6.53 -10.65
N ASP A 249 11.42 -5.66 -11.37
CA ASP A 249 10.80 -4.66 -12.27
C ASP A 249 9.95 -5.36 -13.36
N HIS A 250 10.12 -6.67 -13.50
CA HIS A 250 9.25 -7.53 -14.29
C HIS A 250 7.88 -7.65 -13.63
N ARG A 251 6.89 -7.09 -14.31
CA ARG A 251 5.49 -7.25 -13.98
C ARG A 251 4.92 -8.45 -14.72
N PHE A 252 4.36 -9.35 -13.96
CA PHE A 252 3.68 -10.54 -14.45
C PHE A 252 2.18 -10.26 -14.53
N LEU A 253 1.54 -10.90 -15.52
CA LEU A 253 0.10 -10.88 -15.70
C LEU A 253 -0.44 -12.24 -15.31
N GLY A 254 -1.41 -12.25 -14.41
CA GLY A 254 -2.03 -13.48 -13.94
C GLY A 254 -3.52 -13.38 -13.74
N THR A 255 -4.12 -14.52 -13.46
CA THR A 255 -5.53 -14.69 -13.11
C THR A 255 -5.62 -15.28 -11.72
N VAL A 256 -6.43 -14.68 -10.85
CA VAL A 256 -6.61 -15.19 -9.48
C VAL A 256 -7.34 -16.53 -9.51
N GLU A 257 -6.75 -17.59 -8.97
CA GLU A 257 -7.38 -18.92 -8.81
C GLU A 257 -7.95 -19.13 -7.41
N LYS A 258 -7.40 -18.46 -6.39
CA LYS A 258 -7.87 -18.53 -5.01
C LYS A 258 -7.80 -17.16 -4.34
N GLU A 259 -8.86 -16.76 -3.63
CA GLU A 259 -8.91 -15.49 -2.89
C GLU A 259 -8.09 -15.57 -1.60
N ALA A 260 -7.40 -14.47 -1.24
CA ALA A 260 -6.75 -14.34 0.05
C ALA A 260 -7.77 -13.93 1.13
N THR A 261 -7.71 -14.55 2.30
CA THR A 261 -8.63 -14.22 3.42
C THR A 261 -7.96 -13.34 4.47
N PHE A 262 -8.69 -12.34 4.99
CA PHE A 262 -8.21 -11.52 6.10
C PHE A 262 -8.45 -12.22 7.45
N SER A 263 -7.43 -12.28 8.30
CA SER A 263 -7.66 -12.48 9.73
C SER A 263 -8.14 -11.16 10.34
N ASN A 264 -9.36 -11.15 10.88
CA ASN A 264 -9.93 -9.96 11.50
C ASN A 264 -9.68 -10.00 13.03
N PRO A 265 -8.90 -9.09 13.64
CA PRO A 265 -8.60 -9.16 15.07
C PRO A 265 -9.70 -8.61 16.00
N LYS A 266 -10.85 -8.17 15.47
CA LYS A 266 -11.79 -7.31 16.22
C LYS A 266 -13.14 -7.93 16.63
N THR A 267 -13.33 -9.24 16.53
CA THR A 267 -14.56 -9.88 17.02
C THR A 267 -14.31 -11.25 17.63
N THR A 268 -13.59 -11.30 18.75
CA THR A 268 -13.58 -12.50 19.60
C THR A 268 -13.59 -12.10 21.07
N SER A 269 -14.78 -12.19 21.68
CA SER A 269 -14.91 -12.43 23.11
C SER A 269 -14.13 -13.69 23.49
N PRO A 270 -13.57 -13.76 24.71
CA PRO A 270 -12.68 -14.84 25.11
C PRO A 270 -13.49 -16.10 25.39
N ASN A 271 -13.76 -16.92 24.37
CA ASN A 271 -14.10 -18.32 24.58
C ASN A 271 -13.53 -19.20 23.48
N LYS A 272 -12.85 -20.26 23.94
CA LYS A 272 -12.08 -21.26 23.18
C LYS A 272 -12.79 -21.75 21.92
N GLY A 273 -12.17 -21.50 20.76
CA GLY A 273 -12.46 -22.15 19.48
C GLY A 273 -11.33 -21.86 18.50
N LYS A 274 -10.78 -22.89 17.85
CA LYS A 274 -9.60 -22.87 16.96
C LYS A 274 -9.51 -21.59 16.11
N GLU A 275 -8.40 -20.87 16.23
CA GLU A 275 -8.03 -19.76 15.34
C GLU A 275 -8.06 -20.27 13.90
N LYS A 276 -8.91 -19.69 13.04
CA LYS A 276 -8.85 -19.90 11.60
C LYS A 276 -7.64 -19.10 11.10
N GLU A 277 -6.56 -19.79 10.75
CA GLU A 277 -5.38 -19.17 10.13
C GLU A 277 -5.78 -18.44 8.85
N ALA A 278 -5.18 -17.29 8.58
CA ALA A 278 -5.37 -16.56 7.33
C ALA A 278 -4.85 -17.41 6.17
N GLU A 279 -5.69 -17.67 5.17
CA GLU A 279 -5.29 -18.41 3.98
C GLU A 279 -4.76 -17.45 2.92
N ASP A 280 -3.60 -17.79 2.37
CA ASP A 280 -3.00 -17.13 1.20
C ASP A 280 -3.87 -17.37 -0.06
N GLY A 281 -3.95 -16.35 -0.91
CA GLY A 281 -4.55 -16.45 -2.25
C GLY A 281 -3.55 -17.02 -3.25
N ILE A 282 -4.02 -17.42 -4.43
CA ILE A 282 -3.21 -18.02 -5.50
C ILE A 282 -3.51 -17.29 -6.82
N ILE A 283 -2.45 -16.94 -7.55
CA ILE A 283 -2.51 -16.37 -8.91
C ILE A 283 -1.87 -17.39 -9.86
N ALA A 284 -2.58 -17.73 -10.95
CA ALA A 284 -2.02 -18.45 -12.08
C ALA A 284 -1.50 -17.47 -13.12
N TYR A 285 -0.29 -17.71 -13.64
CA TYR A 285 0.33 -16.88 -14.66
C TYR A 285 1.09 -17.74 -15.68
N ASP A 286 1.38 -17.17 -16.84
CA ASP A 286 2.20 -17.81 -17.87
C ASP A 286 3.58 -17.16 -17.88
N ASP A 287 4.63 -17.98 -17.85
CA ASP A 287 6.01 -17.55 -18.09
C ASP A 287 6.61 -18.39 -19.20
N CYS A 288 6.91 -17.76 -20.33
CA CYS A 288 7.48 -18.40 -21.52
C CYS A 288 6.71 -19.64 -22.02
N GLY A 289 5.36 -19.64 -21.91
CA GLY A 289 4.51 -20.76 -22.32
C GLY A 289 4.34 -21.85 -21.25
N VAL A 290 4.89 -21.66 -20.05
CA VAL A 290 4.69 -22.55 -18.91
C VAL A 290 3.68 -21.91 -17.96
N LYS A 291 2.59 -22.63 -17.68
CA LYS A 291 1.62 -22.22 -16.66
C LYS A 291 2.19 -22.48 -15.27
N LEU A 292 2.31 -21.42 -14.48
CA LEU A 292 2.81 -21.43 -13.11
C LEU A 292 1.76 -20.84 -12.15
N THR A 293 1.91 -21.11 -10.86
CA THR A 293 1.09 -20.52 -9.80
C THR A 293 1.96 -19.89 -8.73
N ILE A 294 1.46 -18.81 -8.13
CA ILE A 294 2.16 -18.08 -7.08
C ILE A 294 1.19 -17.63 -5.99
N ALA A 295 1.64 -17.70 -4.73
CA ALA A 295 0.84 -17.30 -3.59
C ALA A 295 0.90 -15.78 -3.38
N PHE A 296 -0.21 -15.17 -2.94
CA PHE A 296 -0.27 -13.75 -2.56
C PHE A 296 -1.04 -13.56 -1.26
N GLN A 297 -0.69 -12.53 -0.49
CA GLN A 297 -1.39 -12.22 0.76
C GLN A 297 -2.28 -11.00 0.60
N ALA A 298 -3.34 -10.92 1.40
CA ALA A 298 -4.29 -9.81 1.34
C ALA A 298 -3.65 -8.43 1.64
N LYS A 299 -2.52 -8.41 2.37
CA LYS A 299 -1.75 -7.19 2.66
C LYS A 299 -0.90 -6.70 1.49
N ASP A 300 -0.63 -7.57 0.52
CA ASP A 300 0.25 -7.31 -0.64
C ASP A 300 -0.58 -6.86 -1.87
N VAL A 301 -1.89 -6.66 -1.69
CA VAL A 301 -2.85 -6.15 -2.66
C VAL A 301 -2.86 -4.62 -2.65
N GLU A 302 -2.74 -4.01 -3.82
CA GLU A 302 -2.83 -2.56 -3.99
C GLU A 302 -4.27 -2.10 -4.24
N GLY A 303 -4.70 -1.03 -3.55
CA GLY A 303 -6.02 -0.43 -3.69
C GLY A 303 -7.04 -0.91 -2.66
N SER A 304 -8.26 -0.35 -2.71
CA SER A 304 -9.33 -0.64 -1.74
C SER A 304 -10.13 -1.91 -2.06
N THR A 305 -9.88 -2.56 -3.21
CA THR A 305 -10.62 -3.73 -3.69
C THR A 305 -9.73 -4.96 -3.62
N SER A 306 -10.15 -6.00 -2.90
CA SER A 306 -9.49 -7.31 -2.92
C SER A 306 -9.76 -8.07 -4.22
N PRO A 307 -8.74 -8.65 -4.89
CA PRO A 307 -8.90 -9.50 -6.06
C PRO A 307 -9.77 -10.73 -5.77
N GLN A 308 -10.67 -11.06 -6.69
CA GLN A 308 -11.57 -12.22 -6.63
C GLN A 308 -11.15 -13.30 -7.62
N ILE A 309 -11.62 -14.53 -7.44
CA ILE A 309 -11.36 -15.63 -8.37
C ILE A 309 -11.77 -15.23 -9.79
N GLY A 310 -10.84 -15.37 -10.73
CA GLY A 310 -11.00 -15.01 -12.14
C GLY A 310 -10.51 -13.61 -12.51
N ASP A 311 -10.19 -12.74 -11.55
CA ASP A 311 -9.70 -11.38 -11.83
C ASP A 311 -8.32 -11.39 -12.50
N LYS A 312 -8.13 -10.46 -13.45
CA LYS A 312 -6.82 -10.21 -14.06
C LYS A 312 -6.04 -9.24 -13.21
N VAL A 313 -4.88 -9.70 -12.76
CA VAL A 313 -3.99 -8.94 -11.89
C VAL A 313 -2.63 -8.77 -12.55
N GLU A 314 -2.05 -7.61 -12.34
CA GLU A 314 -0.62 -7.39 -12.47
C GLU A 314 0.01 -7.66 -11.11
N PHE A 315 1.19 -8.24 -11.10
CA PHE A 315 1.93 -8.41 -9.85
C PHE A 315 3.43 -8.49 -10.15
N SER A 316 4.24 -8.27 -9.14
CA SER A 316 5.67 -8.56 -9.17
C SER A 316 5.97 -9.78 -8.33
N ILE A 317 6.91 -10.60 -8.76
CA ILE A 317 7.40 -11.73 -7.97
C ILE A 317 8.49 -11.19 -7.04
N SER A 318 8.35 -11.49 -5.75
CA SER A 318 9.34 -11.20 -4.72
C SER A 318 9.71 -12.51 -4.03
N ASP A 319 11.02 -12.73 -3.86
CA ASP A 319 11.51 -13.72 -2.93
C ASP A 319 11.24 -13.20 -1.51
N LYS A 320 10.31 -13.82 -0.79
CA LYS A 320 10.18 -13.52 0.64
C LYS A 320 11.49 -13.91 1.34
N GLN A 321 11.72 -13.36 2.52
CA GLN A 321 12.92 -13.52 3.38
C GLN A 321 13.28 -14.97 3.80
N ARG A 322 12.76 -16.00 3.13
CA ARG A 322 13.16 -17.42 3.26
C ARG A 322 13.65 -17.93 1.89
N PRO A 323 14.82 -18.58 1.81
CA PRO A 323 15.33 -19.12 0.55
C PRO A 323 14.32 -20.07 -0.10
N GLY A 324 13.86 -19.74 -1.31
CA GLY A 324 13.03 -20.62 -2.15
C GLY A 324 11.50 -20.44 -2.06
N GLN A 325 10.99 -19.45 -1.31
CA GLN A 325 9.54 -19.19 -1.26
C GLN A 325 9.20 -17.85 -1.95
N GLN A 326 8.81 -17.94 -3.22
CA GLN A 326 8.35 -16.81 -4.02
C GLN A 326 6.89 -16.47 -3.70
N ILE A 327 6.60 -15.17 -3.61
CA ILE A 327 5.24 -14.66 -3.46
C ILE A 327 4.97 -13.51 -4.43
N ALA A 328 3.70 -13.33 -4.78
CA ALA A 328 3.27 -12.17 -5.53
C ALA A 328 3.12 -10.97 -4.59
N THR A 329 3.68 -9.85 -5.01
CA THR A 329 3.65 -8.55 -4.32
C THR A 329 3.21 -7.47 -5.28
N CYS A 330 2.78 -6.32 -4.76
CA CYS A 330 2.15 -5.27 -5.58
C CYS A 330 1.04 -5.82 -6.48
N VAL A 331 0.18 -6.67 -5.91
CA VAL A 331 -0.92 -7.28 -6.66
C VAL A 331 -1.92 -6.18 -6.98
N ARG A 332 -1.89 -5.71 -8.23
CA ARG A 332 -2.71 -4.64 -8.74
C ARG A 332 -3.78 -5.20 -9.65
N LEU A 333 -5.02 -4.88 -9.35
CA LEU A 333 -6.15 -5.24 -10.19
C LEU A 333 -6.08 -4.48 -11.53
N LEU A 334 -5.83 -5.17 -12.63
CA LEU A 334 -5.78 -4.57 -13.98
C LEU A 334 -7.15 -4.54 -14.64
N GLY A 335 -7.93 -5.57 -14.38
CA GLY A 335 -9.30 -5.67 -14.83
C GLY A 335 -9.99 -6.65 -13.93
N ARG A 336 -11.06 -6.19 -13.27
CA ARG A 336 -12.03 -7.16 -12.76
C ARG A 336 -12.41 -8.05 -13.92
N ASN A 337 -12.59 -9.34 -13.66
CA ASN A 337 -13.39 -10.15 -14.56
C ASN A 337 -14.87 -9.75 -14.42
N SER A 338 -15.15 -8.45 -14.61
CA SER A 338 -16.46 -7.86 -14.80
C SER A 338 -16.92 -7.99 -16.26
N ASN A 339 -16.27 -8.87 -17.04
CA ASN A 339 -16.67 -9.17 -18.40
C ASN A 339 -17.51 -10.45 -18.48
N LYS A 340 -18.44 -10.61 -17.54
CA LYS A 340 -19.79 -10.87 -18.00
C LYS A 340 -20.59 -9.62 -17.71
N ARG A 341 -20.64 -8.73 -18.70
CA ARG A 341 -21.79 -7.86 -18.82
C ARG A 341 -23.01 -8.80 -18.88
N LEU A 342 -23.84 -8.74 -17.86
CA LEU A 342 -25.03 -9.56 -17.76
C LEU A 342 -26.17 -8.81 -18.43
N LEU A 343 -27.03 -9.57 -19.09
CA LEU A 343 -28.31 -9.07 -19.57
C LEU A 343 -29.38 -9.33 -18.50
N GLY A 344 -30.37 -8.47 -18.48
CA GLY A 344 -31.55 -8.62 -17.66
C GLY A 344 -32.65 -7.68 -18.12
N TYR A 345 -33.75 -7.68 -17.38
CA TYR A 345 -34.94 -6.93 -17.70
C TYR A 345 -35.36 -6.07 -16.53
N VAL A 346 -35.76 -4.82 -16.76
CA VAL A 346 -36.23 -3.94 -15.69
C VAL A 346 -37.51 -4.53 -15.08
N ALA A 347 -37.45 -4.98 -13.83
CA ALA A 347 -38.55 -5.65 -13.14
C ALA A 347 -39.37 -4.69 -12.26
N THR A 348 -38.73 -3.67 -11.70
CA THR A 348 -39.36 -2.69 -10.82
C THR A 348 -38.60 -1.37 -10.85
N LEU A 349 -39.33 -0.25 -10.87
CA LEU A 349 -38.80 1.11 -10.83
C LEU A 349 -39.45 1.87 -9.66
N LYS A 350 -38.67 2.45 -8.76
CA LYS A 350 -39.14 3.24 -7.60
C LYS A 350 -38.58 4.67 -7.67
N ASP A 351 -38.56 5.42 -6.57
CA ASP A 351 -38.12 6.82 -6.61
C ASP A 351 -36.65 7.02 -7.03
N ASN A 352 -35.74 6.24 -6.45
CA ASN A 352 -34.29 6.44 -6.59
C ASN A 352 -33.53 5.16 -6.97
N PHE A 353 -34.25 4.06 -7.17
CA PHE A 353 -33.67 2.74 -7.40
C PHE A 353 -34.64 1.84 -8.14
N GLY A 354 -34.13 0.74 -8.67
CA GLY A 354 -34.93 -0.30 -9.30
C GLY A 354 -34.38 -1.69 -9.06
N PHE A 355 -35.03 -2.66 -9.68
CA PHE A 355 -34.62 -4.06 -9.69
C PHE A 355 -34.59 -4.59 -11.12
N ILE A 356 -33.56 -5.37 -11.42
CA ILE A 356 -33.34 -6.02 -12.73
C ILE A 356 -33.57 -7.52 -12.56
N GLU A 357 -34.57 -8.07 -13.26
CA GLU A 357 -34.73 -9.50 -13.45
C GLU A 357 -33.51 -10.08 -14.19
N THR A 358 -32.93 -11.15 -13.67
CA THR A 358 -31.81 -11.84 -14.31
C THR A 358 -32.23 -12.45 -15.66
N ALA A 359 -31.30 -12.67 -16.59
CA ALA A 359 -31.59 -13.39 -17.84
C ALA A 359 -32.07 -14.85 -17.65
N ASN A 360 -31.95 -15.41 -16.44
CA ASN A 360 -32.52 -16.72 -16.10
C ASN A 360 -33.93 -16.60 -15.49
N HIS A 361 -34.45 -15.38 -15.37
CA HIS A 361 -35.77 -15.06 -14.83
C HIS A 361 -36.03 -15.59 -13.41
N ASP A 362 -34.98 -15.92 -12.65
CA ASP A 362 -35.06 -16.60 -11.35
C ASP A 362 -34.94 -15.65 -10.16
N LYS A 363 -34.30 -14.50 -10.36
CA LYS A 363 -33.93 -13.54 -9.32
C LYS A 363 -34.04 -12.12 -9.83
N GLU A 364 -34.02 -11.19 -8.89
CA GLU A 364 -33.87 -9.77 -9.17
C GLU A 364 -32.60 -9.21 -8.49
N ILE A 365 -31.99 -8.23 -9.15
CA ILE A 365 -30.78 -7.55 -8.69
C ILE A 365 -31.10 -6.07 -8.48
N PHE A 366 -30.82 -5.58 -7.29
CA PHE A 366 -30.98 -4.17 -6.94
C PHE A 366 -29.99 -3.29 -7.72
N PHE A 367 -30.45 -2.13 -8.21
CA PHE A 367 -29.58 -1.08 -8.75
C PHE A 367 -30.06 0.30 -8.31
N HIS A 368 -29.11 1.21 -8.08
CA HIS A 368 -29.41 2.61 -7.79
C HIS A 368 -29.44 3.40 -9.11
N TYR A 369 -30.26 4.45 -9.20
CA TYR A 369 -30.35 5.25 -10.43
C TYR A 369 -29.05 5.95 -10.81
N SER A 370 -28.16 6.20 -9.84
CA SER A 370 -26.79 6.70 -10.12
C SER A 370 -25.93 5.74 -10.94
N GLU A 371 -26.28 4.45 -10.95
CA GLU A 371 -25.58 3.43 -11.73
C GLU A 371 -26.12 3.30 -13.15
N PHE A 372 -27.25 3.93 -13.46
CA PHE A 372 -27.82 3.94 -14.79
C PHE A 372 -27.17 5.03 -15.65
N SER A 373 -26.68 4.64 -16.82
CA SER A 373 -26.05 5.55 -17.78
C SER A 373 -27.09 5.94 -18.83
N GLY A 374 -27.84 7.00 -18.55
CA GLY A 374 -28.90 7.49 -19.43
C GLY A 374 -29.90 8.37 -18.69
N ASP A 375 -30.98 8.73 -19.38
CA ASP A 375 -32.10 9.42 -18.77
C ASP A 375 -33.02 8.40 -18.06
N VAL A 376 -33.17 8.52 -16.73
CA VAL A 376 -33.97 7.60 -15.92
C VAL A 376 -35.43 7.61 -16.34
N ASP A 377 -35.94 8.75 -16.83
CA ASP A 377 -37.31 8.89 -17.31
C ASP A 377 -37.56 8.08 -18.60
N SER A 378 -36.50 7.58 -19.25
CA SER A 378 -36.58 6.71 -20.43
C SER A 378 -36.62 5.21 -20.12
N LEU A 379 -36.52 4.84 -18.84
CA LEU A 379 -36.62 3.44 -18.39
C LEU A 379 -38.07 3.02 -18.18
N GLU A 380 -38.44 1.90 -18.79
CA GLU A 380 -39.76 1.29 -18.69
C GLU A 380 -39.64 -0.15 -18.15
N LEU A 381 -40.71 -0.67 -17.56
CA LEU A 381 -40.75 -2.06 -17.11
C LEU A 381 -40.63 -3.01 -18.31
N GLY A 382 -39.80 -4.03 -18.20
CA GLY A 382 -39.48 -4.96 -19.28
C GLY A 382 -38.34 -4.51 -20.20
N ASP A 383 -37.81 -3.29 -20.04
CA ASP A 383 -36.64 -2.85 -20.81
C ASP A 383 -35.46 -3.79 -20.62
N MET A 384 -34.80 -4.14 -21.72
CA MET A 384 -33.56 -4.91 -21.67
C MET A 384 -32.40 -4.00 -21.26
N VAL A 385 -31.67 -4.44 -20.24
CA VAL A 385 -30.53 -3.71 -19.70
C VAL A 385 -29.32 -4.62 -19.62
N GLU A 386 -28.16 -4.00 -19.81
CA GLU A 386 -26.86 -4.60 -19.61
C GLU A 386 -26.23 -4.02 -18.34
N TYR A 387 -25.67 -4.86 -17.47
CA TYR A 387 -25.11 -4.43 -16.19
C TYR A 387 -23.93 -5.28 -15.74
N SER A 388 -23.20 -4.80 -14.74
CA SER A 388 -22.14 -5.54 -14.04
C SER A 388 -22.56 -5.79 -12.59
N LEU A 389 -22.25 -6.96 -12.03
CA LEU A 389 -22.50 -7.21 -10.61
C LEU A 389 -21.40 -6.59 -9.75
N SER A 390 -21.82 -5.98 -8.64
CA SER A 390 -20.94 -5.51 -7.57
C SER A 390 -21.36 -6.08 -6.22
N LYS A 391 -20.37 -6.42 -5.40
CA LYS A 391 -20.60 -6.84 -4.01
C LYS A 391 -20.38 -5.62 -3.12
N GLY A 392 -21.45 -5.09 -2.54
CA GLY A 392 -21.40 -4.01 -1.56
C GLY A 392 -20.97 -4.50 -0.17
N LYS A 393 -20.88 -3.57 0.80
CA LYS A 393 -20.65 -3.92 2.21
C LYS A 393 -21.81 -4.81 2.72
N GLY A 394 -21.49 -6.03 3.16
CA GLY A 394 -22.45 -6.94 3.79
C GLY A 394 -23.06 -8.01 2.89
N ASN A 395 -22.31 -8.58 1.93
CA ASN A 395 -22.74 -9.65 1.01
C ASN A 395 -23.98 -9.34 0.14
N LYS A 396 -24.47 -8.09 0.14
CA LYS A 396 -25.53 -7.67 -0.76
C LYS A 396 -24.95 -7.41 -2.16
N VAL A 397 -25.55 -8.05 -3.15
CA VAL A 397 -25.18 -7.91 -4.56
C VAL A 397 -26.04 -6.81 -5.18
N SER A 398 -25.40 -5.88 -5.90
CA SER A 398 -26.03 -4.79 -6.63
C SER A 398 -25.56 -4.76 -8.09
N ALA A 399 -26.35 -4.15 -8.97
CA ALA A 399 -25.95 -3.87 -10.34
C ALA A 399 -25.26 -2.49 -10.41
N GLU A 400 -24.16 -2.42 -11.15
CA GLU A 400 -23.41 -1.21 -11.47
C GLU A 400 -23.27 -1.06 -12.99
N LYS A 401 -23.02 0.16 -13.46
CA LYS A 401 -22.85 0.48 -14.89
C LYS A 401 -24.01 -0.05 -15.74
N VAL A 402 -25.23 0.16 -15.28
CA VAL A 402 -26.46 -0.25 -15.95
C VAL A 402 -26.64 0.60 -17.22
N ASN A 403 -26.89 -0.03 -18.35
CA ASN A 403 -27.12 0.62 -19.64
C ASN A 403 -28.34 -0.01 -20.32
N LYS A 404 -29.24 0.81 -20.85
CA LYS A 404 -30.32 0.32 -21.72
C LYS A 404 -29.70 -0.20 -23.02
N THR A 405 -30.07 -1.41 -23.44
CA THR A 405 -29.53 -2.04 -24.64
C THR A 405 -30.64 -2.46 -25.58
N HIS A 406 -30.35 -2.37 -26.87
CA HIS A 406 -31.20 -2.81 -27.97
C HIS A 406 -30.46 -3.89 -28.76
N SER A 407 -29.87 -4.89 -28.09
CA SER A 407 -29.15 -5.95 -28.80
C SER A 407 -30.11 -6.98 -29.38
N VAL A 408 -30.22 -6.87 -30.71
CA VAL A 408 -30.80 -7.77 -31.71
C VAL A 408 -29.87 -8.98 -31.89
N ASN A 409 -30.23 -10.14 -31.33
CA ASN A 409 -29.89 -11.47 -31.83
C ASN A 409 -30.73 -12.49 -31.08
N GLY A 410 -31.70 -13.05 -31.78
CA GLY A 410 -32.84 -13.75 -31.22
C GLY A 410 -32.46 -15.00 -30.44
N ILE A 411 -33.08 -15.12 -29.27
CA ILE A 411 -33.92 -16.28 -29.05
C ILE A 411 -35.30 -15.79 -29.46
N THR A 412 -35.76 -16.14 -30.66
CA THR A 412 -37.21 -16.15 -30.92
C THR A 412 -37.74 -17.25 -30.01
N GLU A 413 -38.13 -16.84 -28.81
CA GLU A 413 -38.79 -17.65 -27.82
C GLU A 413 -40.19 -17.95 -28.37
N GLU A 414 -40.28 -18.96 -29.24
CA GLU A 414 -41.57 -19.43 -29.75
C GLU A 414 -42.35 -20.01 -28.58
N ALA A 415 -43.27 -19.21 -28.05
CA ALA A 415 -44.26 -19.68 -27.10
C ALA A 415 -45.13 -20.75 -27.77
N ASP A 416 -45.48 -21.78 -27.00
CA ASP A 416 -46.47 -22.76 -27.42
C ASP A 416 -47.77 -22.01 -27.79
N PRO A 417 -48.34 -22.23 -28.98
CA PRO A 417 -49.56 -21.54 -29.38
C PRO A 417 -50.76 -21.89 -28.48
N THR A 418 -50.67 -22.96 -27.70
CA THR A 418 -51.71 -23.39 -26.76
C THR A 418 -51.91 -22.36 -25.66
N ILE A 419 -53.15 -21.89 -25.54
CA ILE A 419 -53.58 -20.98 -24.48
C ILE A 419 -54.16 -21.80 -23.34
N TYR A 420 -53.62 -21.60 -22.15
CA TYR A 420 -54.08 -22.21 -20.91
C TYR A 420 -54.84 -21.19 -20.07
N SER A 421 -55.87 -21.63 -19.37
CA SER A 421 -56.48 -20.89 -18.26
C SER A 421 -55.76 -21.27 -16.96
N GLY A 422 -55.38 -20.26 -16.19
CA GLY A 422 -54.69 -20.45 -14.93
C GLY A 422 -55.24 -19.59 -13.81
N LYS A 423 -54.79 -19.91 -12.59
CA LYS A 423 -55.01 -19.12 -11.39
C LYS A 423 -53.67 -18.74 -10.77
N VAL A 424 -53.50 -17.46 -10.44
CA VAL A 424 -52.29 -16.97 -9.78
C VAL A 424 -52.27 -17.50 -8.34
N ILE A 425 -51.32 -18.37 -8.02
CA ILE A 425 -51.16 -18.89 -6.64
C ILE A 425 -50.16 -18.07 -5.84
N ARG A 426 -49.27 -17.35 -6.53
CA ARG A 426 -48.27 -16.45 -5.93
C ARG A 426 -47.96 -15.29 -6.89
N PRO A 427 -48.06 -14.01 -6.44
CA PRO A 427 -47.74 -12.87 -7.29
C PRO A 427 -46.22 -12.62 -7.36
N LEU A 428 -45.77 -11.71 -8.23
CA LEU A 428 -44.38 -11.28 -8.29
C LEU A 428 -43.95 -10.58 -6.99
N ARG A 429 -42.66 -10.64 -6.66
CA ARG A 429 -42.08 -9.94 -5.49
C ARG A 429 -42.32 -8.44 -5.49
N GLY A 430 -42.40 -7.82 -6.66
CA GLY A 430 -42.76 -6.40 -6.79
C GLY A 430 -44.18 -6.06 -6.33
N VAL A 431 -45.08 -7.05 -6.27
CA VAL A 431 -46.47 -6.92 -5.81
C VAL A 431 -46.61 -7.32 -4.34
N ASP A 432 -45.96 -8.41 -3.94
CA ASP A 432 -45.84 -8.81 -2.53
C ASP A 432 -44.37 -8.79 -2.10
N PRO A 433 -43.89 -7.68 -1.50
CA PRO A 433 -42.50 -7.56 -1.06
C PRO A 433 -42.14 -8.42 0.16
N THR A 434 -43.12 -9.03 0.82
CA THR A 434 -42.89 -9.87 2.02
C THR A 434 -42.32 -11.24 1.67
N GLN A 435 -42.44 -11.65 0.41
CA GLN A 435 -41.90 -12.91 -0.08
C GLN A 435 -40.40 -12.85 -0.39
N ILE A 436 -39.77 -14.03 -0.38
CA ILE A 436 -38.34 -14.20 -0.62
C ILE A 436 -38.05 -14.42 -2.11
N GLU A 437 -38.87 -15.25 -2.77
CA GLU A 437 -38.71 -15.60 -4.18
C GLU A 437 -39.18 -14.47 -5.10
N TYR A 438 -38.42 -14.24 -6.18
CA TYR A 438 -38.74 -13.23 -7.17
C TYR A 438 -39.97 -13.60 -8.04
N GLN A 439 -39.90 -14.78 -8.66
CA GLN A 439 -40.87 -15.27 -9.66
C GLN A 439 -42.27 -15.32 -9.09
N GLY A 440 -43.33 -15.04 -9.84
CA GLY A 440 -44.69 -15.44 -9.49
C GLY A 440 -44.95 -16.92 -9.85
N MET A 441 -46.12 -17.46 -9.50
CA MET A 441 -46.56 -18.81 -9.87
C MET A 441 -48.03 -18.82 -10.31
N ILE A 442 -48.29 -19.54 -11.41
CA ILE A 442 -49.64 -19.79 -11.95
C ILE A 442 -49.89 -21.29 -11.97
N GLU A 443 -51.05 -21.71 -11.46
CA GLU A 443 -51.54 -23.08 -11.54
C GLU A 443 -52.52 -23.22 -12.71
N ILE A 444 -52.38 -24.25 -13.55
CA ILE A 444 -53.33 -24.54 -14.63
C ILE A 444 -54.64 -25.05 -14.03
N VAL A 445 -55.75 -24.42 -14.42
CA VAL A 445 -57.11 -24.79 -13.97
C VAL A 445 -57.96 -25.48 -15.05
N ASP A 446 -57.50 -25.47 -16.31
CA ASP A 446 -58.21 -26.14 -17.41
C ASP A 446 -58.37 -27.65 -17.17
N GLU A 447 -59.49 -28.21 -17.65
CA GLU A 447 -59.75 -29.64 -17.56
C GLU A 447 -58.92 -30.39 -18.62
N GLY A 448 -57.84 -31.04 -18.17
CA GLY A 448 -56.95 -31.84 -19.00
C GLY A 448 -55.83 -32.48 -18.18
N ASP A 449 -54.90 -33.15 -18.86
CA ASP A 449 -53.79 -33.90 -18.22
C ASP A 449 -52.83 -32.99 -17.43
N MET A 450 -52.78 -31.69 -17.77
CA MET A 450 -51.91 -30.69 -17.13
C MET A 450 -52.59 -29.95 -15.96
N LYS A 451 -53.80 -30.37 -15.54
CA LYS A 451 -54.53 -29.69 -14.46
C LYS A 451 -53.75 -29.78 -13.14
N GLY A 452 -53.56 -28.64 -12.49
CA GLY A 452 -52.82 -28.53 -11.23
C GLY A 452 -51.30 -28.38 -11.40
N GLU A 453 -50.78 -28.42 -12.63
CA GLU A 453 -49.38 -28.09 -12.89
C GLU A 453 -49.13 -26.60 -12.66
N VAL A 454 -47.95 -26.29 -12.10
CA VAL A 454 -47.58 -24.93 -11.68
C VAL A 454 -46.40 -24.44 -12.48
N TYR A 455 -46.54 -23.25 -13.06
CA TYR A 455 -45.48 -22.62 -13.85
C TYR A 455 -45.08 -21.26 -13.27
N PRO A 456 -43.76 -20.99 -13.18
CA PRO A 456 -43.26 -19.70 -12.73
C PRO A 456 -43.46 -18.63 -13.80
N PHE A 457 -43.57 -17.38 -13.38
CA PHE A 457 -43.55 -16.23 -14.29
C PHE A 457 -42.70 -15.09 -13.75
N GLY A 458 -42.15 -14.30 -14.67
CA GLY A 458 -41.39 -13.08 -14.44
C GLY A 458 -42.05 -11.87 -15.09
N ILE A 459 -41.41 -10.70 -15.02
CA ILE A 459 -41.87 -9.48 -15.71
C ILE A 459 -41.93 -9.71 -17.23
N VAL A 460 -41.01 -10.51 -17.77
CA VAL A 460 -40.97 -10.86 -19.19
C VAL A 460 -42.17 -11.69 -19.63
N GLY A 461 -42.77 -12.48 -18.73
CA GLY A 461 -43.97 -13.28 -19.04
C GLY A 461 -45.27 -12.48 -19.10
N MET A 462 -45.31 -11.27 -18.55
CA MET A 462 -46.50 -10.41 -18.51
C MET A 462 -46.84 -9.83 -19.90
N ALA A 463 -48.09 -9.92 -20.36
CA ALA A 463 -48.50 -9.26 -21.60
C ALA A 463 -48.43 -7.73 -21.48
N ASN A 464 -48.88 -7.19 -20.35
CA ASN A 464 -48.73 -5.79 -19.96
C ASN A 464 -47.73 -5.70 -18.79
N LYS A 465 -46.57 -5.07 -19.00
CA LYS A 465 -45.48 -4.99 -18.01
C LYS A 465 -45.84 -4.16 -16.78
N GLY A 466 -46.78 -3.23 -16.91
CA GLY A 466 -47.27 -2.43 -15.78
C GLY A 466 -48.30 -3.15 -14.91
N ASP A 467 -48.85 -4.27 -15.37
CA ASP A 467 -49.95 -4.94 -14.69
C ASP A 467 -49.47 -5.72 -13.45
N CYS A 468 -50.18 -5.57 -12.32
CA CYS A 468 -49.86 -6.25 -11.08
C CYS A 468 -50.84 -7.38 -10.76
N LEU A 469 -50.44 -8.62 -11.06
CA LEU A 469 -51.26 -9.80 -10.74
C LEU A 469 -51.32 -10.06 -9.23
N GLN A 470 -52.51 -10.33 -8.72
CA GLN A 470 -52.80 -10.65 -7.32
C GLN A 470 -53.05 -12.15 -7.13
N LYS A 471 -52.79 -12.64 -5.91
CA LYS A 471 -53.10 -14.03 -5.56
C LYS A 471 -54.60 -14.31 -5.72
N GLY A 472 -54.92 -15.34 -6.47
CA GLY A 472 -56.27 -15.82 -6.72
C GLY A 472 -56.89 -15.34 -8.04
N GLU A 473 -56.23 -14.42 -8.76
CA GLU A 473 -56.72 -13.94 -10.05
C GLU A 473 -56.69 -15.02 -11.14
N SER A 474 -57.69 -14.99 -12.00
CA SER A 474 -57.77 -15.83 -13.19
C SER A 474 -57.02 -15.17 -14.34
N VAL A 475 -56.24 -15.97 -15.07
CA VAL A 475 -55.40 -15.51 -16.18
C VAL A 475 -55.52 -16.44 -17.38
N LYS A 476 -55.24 -15.91 -18.57
CA LYS A 476 -54.86 -16.72 -19.74
C LYS A 476 -53.38 -16.53 -20.01
N PHE A 477 -52.71 -17.61 -20.38
CA PHE A 477 -51.28 -17.57 -20.66
C PHE A 477 -50.88 -18.68 -21.62
N GLN A 478 -49.67 -18.57 -22.14
CA GLN A 478 -49.02 -19.58 -22.98
C GLN A 478 -47.78 -20.09 -22.24
N LEU A 479 -47.28 -21.26 -22.62
CA LEU A 479 -46.03 -21.77 -22.07
C LEU A 479 -44.87 -21.43 -23.00
N CYS A 480 -43.76 -21.00 -22.43
CA CYS A 480 -42.55 -20.72 -23.17
C CYS A 480 -41.32 -21.24 -22.40
N VAL A 481 -40.30 -21.69 -23.11
CA VAL A 481 -39.03 -22.11 -22.51
C VAL A 481 -38.08 -20.91 -22.52
N LEU A 482 -37.84 -20.33 -21.34
CA LEU A 482 -37.08 -19.10 -21.15
C LEU A 482 -35.75 -19.34 -20.41
N GLY A 483 -34.78 -18.47 -20.67
CA GLY A 483 -33.50 -18.40 -19.96
C GLY A 483 -32.49 -19.51 -20.31
N GLN A 484 -31.25 -19.36 -19.81
CA GLN A 484 -30.16 -20.31 -20.10
C GLN A 484 -30.39 -21.71 -19.53
N ASN A 485 -31.27 -21.81 -18.53
CA ASN A 485 -31.58 -23.05 -17.83
C ASN A 485 -32.72 -23.83 -18.52
N ALA A 486 -33.26 -23.33 -19.64
CA ALA A 486 -34.39 -23.90 -20.35
C ALA A 486 -35.60 -24.19 -19.43
N GLN A 487 -35.94 -23.22 -18.57
CA GLN A 487 -37.08 -23.35 -17.66
C GLN A 487 -38.38 -23.04 -18.42
N THR A 488 -39.37 -23.94 -18.34
CA THR A 488 -40.71 -23.65 -18.85
C THR A 488 -41.41 -22.65 -17.91
N MET A 489 -41.86 -21.53 -18.46
CA MET A 489 -42.47 -20.42 -17.74
C MET A 489 -43.81 -20.03 -18.38
N ALA A 490 -44.67 -19.41 -17.59
CA ALA A 490 -45.87 -18.77 -18.11
C ALA A 490 -45.50 -17.46 -18.83
N TYR A 491 -46.03 -17.30 -20.05
CA TYR A 491 -45.74 -16.23 -20.98
C TYR A 491 -47.03 -15.64 -21.58
N ASN A 492 -46.95 -14.41 -22.08
CA ASN A 492 -48.10 -13.66 -22.61
C ASN A 492 -49.30 -13.65 -21.65
N ILE A 493 -49.01 -13.47 -20.36
CA ILE A 493 -50.00 -13.60 -19.29
C ILE A 493 -50.95 -12.40 -19.35
N THR A 494 -52.23 -12.70 -19.53
CA THR A 494 -53.31 -11.73 -19.62
C THR A 494 -54.33 -11.99 -18.50
N PRO A 495 -54.56 -11.03 -17.59
CA PRO A 495 -55.57 -11.18 -16.55
C PRO A 495 -56.99 -11.17 -17.12
N LEU A 496 -57.87 -11.99 -16.54
CA LEU A 496 -59.30 -12.03 -16.85
C LEU A 496 -60.07 -11.26 -15.78
N ARG A 497 -59.97 -9.92 -15.80
CA ARG A 497 -60.68 -9.04 -14.87
C ARG A 497 -61.96 -8.52 -15.52
N ARG A 498 -63.09 -8.76 -14.86
CA ARG A 498 -64.39 -8.14 -15.16
C ARG A 498 -65.00 -7.60 -13.89
N ALA A 499 -65.45 -6.37 -13.93
CA ALA A 499 -66.17 -5.75 -12.81
C ALA A 499 -67.10 -4.65 -13.31
N THR A 500 -67.98 -4.15 -12.44
CA THR A 500 -68.90 -3.07 -12.76
C THR A 500 -68.31 -1.71 -12.37
N VAL A 501 -68.57 -0.71 -13.21
CA VAL A 501 -68.30 0.70 -12.89
C VAL A 501 -69.25 1.11 -11.77
N GLU A 502 -68.71 1.63 -10.67
CA GLU A 502 -69.53 2.13 -9.56
C GLU A 502 -70.02 3.55 -9.85
N CYS A 503 -69.11 4.45 -10.21
CA CYS A 503 -69.43 5.81 -10.58
C CYS A 503 -68.33 6.44 -11.42
N VAL A 504 -68.70 7.45 -12.21
CA VAL A 504 -67.78 8.34 -12.93
C VAL A 504 -68.11 9.77 -12.51
N LYS A 505 -67.09 10.51 -12.06
CA LYS A 505 -67.19 11.91 -11.60
C LYS A 505 -66.04 12.72 -12.18
N ASP A 506 -66.38 13.77 -12.91
CA ASP A 506 -65.42 14.64 -13.59
C ASP A 506 -64.45 13.84 -14.48
N GLN A 507 -63.16 13.83 -14.15
CA GLN A 507 -62.11 13.15 -14.91
C GLN A 507 -61.76 11.76 -14.37
N PHE A 508 -62.44 11.28 -13.33
CA PHE A 508 -62.12 10.02 -12.65
C PHE A 508 -63.35 9.11 -12.49
N GLY A 509 -63.13 7.80 -12.56
CA GLY A 509 -64.14 6.80 -12.25
C GLY A 509 -63.64 5.76 -11.26
N PHE A 510 -64.57 4.99 -10.70
CA PHE A 510 -64.31 3.91 -9.75
C PHE A 510 -64.96 2.62 -10.21
N ILE A 511 -64.21 1.52 -10.15
CA ILE A 511 -64.65 0.17 -10.48
C ILE A 511 -64.81 -0.61 -9.17
N ASN A 512 -65.85 -1.42 -9.08
CA ASN A 512 -66.10 -2.36 -7.98
C ASN A 512 -65.10 -3.52 -8.02
N TYR A 513 -63.83 -3.20 -7.78
CA TYR A 513 -62.72 -4.13 -7.80
C TYR A 513 -61.75 -3.80 -6.66
N GLU A 514 -61.46 -4.80 -5.83
CA GLU A 514 -60.62 -4.65 -4.64
C GLU A 514 -59.17 -5.03 -4.97
N VAL A 515 -58.22 -4.14 -4.62
CA VAL A 515 -56.79 -4.36 -4.80
C VAL A 515 -56.06 -3.86 -3.56
N GLY A 516 -55.27 -4.75 -2.94
CA GLY A 516 -54.62 -4.45 -1.66
C GLY A 516 -55.64 -4.09 -0.58
N ASP A 517 -55.39 -3.00 0.15
CA ASP A 517 -56.30 -2.48 1.19
C ASP A 517 -57.37 -1.53 0.62
N SER A 518 -57.37 -1.26 -0.69
CA SER A 518 -58.35 -0.38 -1.32
C SER A 518 -59.63 -1.15 -1.66
N LYS A 519 -60.76 -0.64 -1.17
CA LYS A 519 -62.09 -1.20 -1.48
C LYS A 519 -62.50 -1.04 -2.95
N LYS A 520 -61.83 -0.13 -3.68
CA LYS A 520 -62.24 0.29 -5.03
C LYS A 520 -61.01 0.64 -5.85
N LEU A 521 -61.08 0.37 -7.14
CA LEU A 521 -60.05 0.71 -8.10
C LEU A 521 -60.47 1.95 -8.88
N PHE A 522 -59.67 3.01 -8.84
CA PHE A 522 -59.95 4.21 -9.62
C PHE A 522 -59.32 4.14 -11.01
N PHE A 523 -59.89 4.85 -11.98
CA PHE A 523 -59.32 5.06 -13.31
C PHE A 523 -59.52 6.52 -13.73
N HIS A 524 -58.68 6.98 -14.67
CA HIS A 524 -58.87 8.27 -15.32
C HIS A 524 -59.67 8.07 -16.61
N VAL A 525 -60.57 8.99 -16.97
CA VAL A 525 -61.44 8.82 -18.17
C VAL A 525 -60.62 8.66 -19.48
N LYS A 526 -59.39 9.19 -19.51
CA LYS A 526 -58.44 9.00 -20.64
C LYS A 526 -57.97 7.55 -20.84
N GLU A 527 -58.09 6.71 -19.83
CA GLU A 527 -57.71 5.29 -19.89
C GLU A 527 -58.80 4.42 -20.53
N VAL A 528 -60.00 4.99 -20.73
CA VAL A 528 -61.12 4.32 -21.38
C VAL A 528 -60.86 4.26 -22.88
N GLN A 529 -60.86 3.04 -23.42
CA GLN A 529 -60.58 2.78 -24.82
C GLN A 529 -61.81 3.09 -25.69
N ASP A 530 -61.58 3.27 -26.99
CA ASP A 530 -62.59 3.59 -28.01
C ASP A 530 -63.41 4.89 -27.80
N GLY A 531 -63.03 5.74 -26.84
CA GLY A 531 -63.70 7.02 -26.59
C GLY A 531 -65.13 6.88 -26.07
N ILE A 532 -65.47 5.74 -25.48
CA ILE A 532 -66.81 5.46 -24.94
C ILE A 532 -66.98 6.13 -23.57
N GLU A 533 -68.13 6.75 -23.33
CA GLU A 533 -68.49 7.23 -21.99
C GLU A 533 -69.04 6.08 -21.14
N LEU A 534 -68.41 5.83 -20.00
CA LEU A 534 -68.83 4.82 -19.02
C LEU A 534 -69.83 5.40 -18.02
N GLN A 535 -70.81 4.59 -17.63
CA GLN A 535 -71.82 4.91 -16.62
C GLN A 535 -71.81 3.89 -15.48
N ALA A 536 -72.39 4.27 -14.34
CA ALA A 536 -72.56 3.36 -13.22
C ALA A 536 -73.37 2.12 -13.64
N GLY A 537 -72.83 0.94 -13.36
CA GLY A 537 -73.40 -0.35 -13.73
C GLY A 537 -72.83 -0.97 -15.01
N ASP A 538 -72.07 -0.21 -15.83
CA ASP A 538 -71.43 -0.78 -17.01
C ASP A 538 -70.39 -1.84 -16.61
N GLU A 539 -70.39 -2.99 -17.29
CA GLU A 539 -69.35 -3.99 -17.13
C GLU A 539 -68.11 -3.61 -17.93
N VAL A 540 -66.94 -3.76 -17.31
CA VAL A 540 -65.66 -3.40 -17.90
C VAL A 540 -64.59 -4.48 -17.72
N GLU A 541 -63.74 -4.62 -18.74
CA GLU A 541 -62.44 -5.30 -18.68
C GLU A 541 -61.33 -4.25 -18.54
N PHE A 542 -60.30 -4.54 -17.77
CA PHE A 542 -59.25 -3.55 -17.45
C PHE A 542 -57.94 -4.22 -17.00
N SER A 543 -56.84 -3.50 -17.16
CA SER A 543 -55.56 -3.78 -16.52
C SER A 543 -55.44 -3.01 -15.21
N VAL A 544 -54.69 -3.56 -14.25
CA VAL A 544 -54.43 -2.92 -12.96
C VAL A 544 -52.96 -2.55 -12.92
N ILE A 545 -52.65 -1.26 -13.02
CA ILE A 545 -51.28 -0.78 -12.91
C ILE A 545 -50.99 -0.40 -11.46
N LEU A 546 -49.90 -0.96 -10.91
CA LEU A 546 -49.34 -0.53 -9.64
C LEU A 546 -48.33 0.60 -9.90
N ASN A 547 -48.65 1.81 -9.44
CA ASN A 547 -47.67 2.89 -9.42
C ASN A 547 -46.64 2.59 -8.32
N GLN A 548 -45.51 2.01 -8.70
CA GLN A 548 -44.44 1.57 -7.81
C GLN A 548 -43.83 2.70 -6.94
N ARG A 549 -44.00 3.96 -7.35
CA ARG A 549 -43.58 5.15 -6.60
C ARG A 549 -44.53 5.47 -5.44
N THR A 550 -45.84 5.47 -5.72
CA THR A 550 -46.86 5.85 -4.73
C THR A 550 -47.44 4.66 -3.98
N GLY A 551 -47.22 3.44 -4.48
CA GLY A 551 -47.86 2.21 -3.99
C GLY A 551 -49.35 2.12 -4.36
N VAL A 552 -49.86 3.03 -5.19
CA VAL A 552 -51.28 3.14 -5.50
C VAL A 552 -51.61 2.39 -6.80
N CYS A 553 -52.64 1.55 -6.77
CA CYS A 553 -53.14 0.85 -7.96
C CYS A 553 -54.22 1.67 -8.67
N SER A 554 -54.18 1.69 -10.00
CA SER A 554 -55.20 2.30 -10.85
C SER A 554 -55.56 1.39 -12.02
N ALA A 555 -56.79 1.48 -12.51
CA ALA A 555 -57.20 0.82 -13.74
C ALA A 555 -56.70 1.58 -14.97
N CYS A 556 -56.18 0.84 -15.94
CA CYS A 556 -55.81 1.33 -17.27
C CYS A 556 -56.39 0.42 -18.36
N ASN A 557 -56.34 0.86 -19.62
CA ASN A 557 -56.90 0.10 -20.76
C ASN A 557 -58.32 -0.41 -20.45
N VAL A 558 -59.20 0.50 -20.03
CA VAL A 558 -60.56 0.13 -19.60
C VAL A 558 -61.45 -0.03 -20.84
N TRP A 559 -61.99 -1.22 -21.03
CA TRP A 559 -62.89 -1.59 -22.13
C TRP A 559 -64.28 -1.87 -21.60
N ARG A 560 -65.31 -1.30 -22.22
CA ARG A 560 -66.70 -1.67 -21.95
C ARG A 560 -66.99 -3.04 -22.58
N VAL A 561 -67.58 -3.94 -21.79
CA VAL A 561 -68.11 -5.22 -22.27
C VAL A 561 -69.57 -5.01 -22.70
N TRP A 562 -69.93 -5.52 -23.88
CA TRP A 562 -71.27 -5.38 -24.47
C TRP A 562 -72.15 -6.59 -24.20
#